data_AF-A0AA40S062-F1
#
_entry.id   AF-A0AA40S062-F1
#
_cell.length_a   1.000
_cell.length_b   1.000
_cell.length_c   1.000
_cell.angle_alpha   90.00
_cell.angle_beta   90.00
_cell.angle_gamma   90.00
#
_symmetry.space_group_name_H-M   'P 1'
#
loop_
_entity.id
_entity.type
_entity.pdbx_description
1 polymer ?
#
loop_
_entity_poly.entity_id
_entity_poly.type
_entity_poly.pdbx_seq_one_letter_code
_entity_poly.pdbx_strand_id
1 'polypeptide(L)'
;MKRAPKPLPPPTDEERRVAGEAARALRAAIADPTTRGAESVVHIDLARPRRGEWWTTWANLPGFVRVNGYGGHYWHACLPGWTYTRREIVAEMIPDLEALAEHGMRPTEATSKGAVA
;
A
#
# COMPACT_ATOMS: atom_id res chain seq x y z
N MET A 1 -18.34 3.94 9.08
CA MET A 1 -17.02 4.37 9.60
C MET A 1 -16.11 3.15 9.67
N LYS A 2 -15.09 3.04 8.82
CA LYS A 2 -14.08 1.98 8.97
C LYS A 2 -13.30 2.29 10.25
N ARG A 3 -13.28 1.32 11.18
CA ARG A 3 -12.66 1.44 12.49
C ARG A 3 -11.16 1.64 12.29
N ALA A 4 -10.58 2.70 12.86
CA ALA A 4 -9.12 2.85 12.88
C ALA A 4 -8.49 1.54 13.43
N PRO A 5 -7.40 1.03 12.82
CA PRO A 5 -6.71 -0.13 13.34
C PRO A 5 -6.31 0.09 14.81
N LYS A 6 -6.18 -0.99 15.59
CA LYS A 6 -5.68 -0.94 16.97
C LYS A 6 -4.43 -0.03 17.01
N PRO A 7 -4.27 0.86 18.01
CA PRO A 7 -3.12 1.77 18.06
C PRO A 7 -1.83 0.96 17.97
N LEU A 8 -1.11 1.18 16.88
CA LEU A 8 0.21 0.59 16.67
C LEU A 8 1.22 1.34 17.55
N PRO A 9 2.26 0.66 18.06
CA PRO A 9 3.34 1.34 18.79
C PRO A 9 3.95 2.42 17.89
N PRO A 10 4.52 3.51 18.45
CA PRO A 10 5.23 4.52 17.65
C PRO A 10 6.18 3.87 16.64
N PRO A 11 6.25 4.36 15.40
CA PRO A 11 7.10 3.75 14.39
C PRO A 11 8.58 3.87 14.79
N THR A 12 9.32 2.81 14.53
CA THR A 12 10.77 2.75 14.65
C THR A 12 11.45 3.59 13.57
N ASP A 13 12.69 4.00 13.79
CA ASP A 13 13.46 4.73 12.77
C ASP A 13 13.65 3.93 11.47
N GLU A 14 13.69 2.60 11.58
CA GLU A 14 13.74 1.71 10.43
C GLU A 14 12.43 1.75 9.62
N GLU A 15 11.27 1.66 10.29
CA GLU A 15 9.97 1.79 9.62
C GLU A 15 9.84 3.14 8.91
N ARG A 16 10.34 4.22 9.54
CA ARG A 16 10.34 5.57 8.95
C ARG A 16 11.24 5.65 7.71
N ARG A 17 12.45 5.11 7.80
CA ARG A 17 13.41 5.05 6.68
C ARG A 17 12.82 4.28 5.50
N VAL A 18 12.28 3.08 5.75
CA VAL A 18 11.67 2.22 4.74
C VAL A 18 10.46 2.91 4.09
N ALA A 19 9.63 3.62 4.87
CA ALA A 19 8.49 4.36 4.33
C ALA A 19 8.93 5.46 3.34
N GLY A 20 9.99 6.20 3.66
CA GLY A 20 10.53 7.23 2.77
C GLY A 20 11.15 6.66 1.48
N GLU A 21 11.82 5.50 1.57
CA GLU A 21 12.31 4.77 0.40
C GLU A 21 11.17 4.27 -0.48
N ALA A 22 10.11 3.71 0.14
CA ALA A 22 8.93 3.24 -0.57
C ALA A 22 8.20 4.37 -1.30
N ALA A 23 7.99 5.52 -0.66
CA ALA A 23 7.34 6.68 -1.28
C ALA A 23 8.11 7.14 -2.55
N ARG A 24 9.44 7.23 -2.46
CA ARG A 24 10.31 7.60 -3.57
C ARG A 24 10.27 6.57 -4.69
N ALA A 25 10.37 5.29 -4.36
CA ALA A 25 10.33 4.20 -5.33
C ALA A 25 8.99 4.15 -6.07
N LEU A 26 7.87 4.35 -5.37
CA LEU A 26 6.54 4.41 -5.98
C LEU A 26 6.39 5.59 -6.93
N ARG A 27 6.89 6.79 -6.56
CA ARG A 27 6.90 7.92 -7.49
C ARG A 27 7.72 7.63 -8.75
N ALA A 28 8.91 7.08 -8.60
CA ALA A 28 9.75 6.70 -9.73
C ALA A 28 9.04 5.70 -10.65
N ALA A 29 8.40 4.67 -10.07
CA ALA A 29 7.63 3.66 -10.79
C ALA A 29 6.35 4.16 -11.49
N ILE A 30 5.77 5.26 -10.99
CA ILE A 30 4.61 5.91 -11.61
C ILE A 30 5.07 6.80 -12.76
N ALA A 31 6.16 7.55 -12.57
CA ALA A 31 6.76 8.38 -13.62
C ALA A 31 7.33 7.53 -14.76
N ASP A 32 8.00 6.43 -14.42
CA ASP A 32 8.58 5.48 -15.35
C ASP A 32 8.29 4.03 -14.91
N PRO A 33 7.31 3.35 -15.56
CA PRO A 33 6.96 1.97 -15.25
C PRO A 33 8.10 0.95 -15.37
N THR A 34 9.16 1.24 -16.14
CA THR A 34 10.29 0.32 -16.32
C THR A 34 11.11 0.13 -15.03
N THR A 35 11.00 1.06 -14.09
CA THR A 35 11.75 1.06 -12.83
C THR A 35 11.20 0.09 -11.77
N ARG A 36 10.01 -0.47 -11.97
CA ARG A 36 9.34 -1.37 -11.00
C ARG A 36 10.08 -2.67 -10.75
N GLY A 37 10.90 -3.11 -11.72
CA GLY A 37 11.56 -4.40 -11.67
C GLY A 37 10.61 -5.55 -12.05
N ALA A 38 11.12 -6.78 -11.93
CA ALA A 38 10.40 -7.98 -12.32
C ALA A 38 9.08 -8.15 -11.55
N GLU A 39 8.01 -8.48 -12.29
CA GLU A 39 6.69 -8.76 -11.73
C GLU A 39 6.63 -10.20 -11.21
N SER A 40 6.05 -10.39 -10.02
CA SER A 40 5.73 -11.70 -9.45
C SER A 40 4.25 -11.76 -9.11
N VAL A 41 3.61 -12.89 -9.39
CA VAL A 41 2.19 -13.11 -9.13
C VAL A 41 2.01 -14.37 -8.29
N VAL A 42 1.27 -14.26 -7.20
CA VAL A 42 0.85 -15.41 -6.39
C VAL A 42 -0.67 -15.49 -6.35
N HIS A 43 -1.19 -16.70 -6.49
CA HIS A 43 -2.60 -17.01 -6.26
C HIS A 43 -2.76 -17.54 -4.84
N ILE A 44 -3.60 -16.87 -4.05
CA ILE A 44 -3.93 -17.25 -2.68
C ILE A 44 -5.34 -17.81 -2.69
N ASP A 45 -5.48 -19.10 -2.41
CA ASP A 45 -6.78 -19.75 -2.23
C ASP A 45 -7.20 -19.64 -0.76
N LEU A 46 -8.17 -18.77 -0.48
CA LEU A 46 -8.75 -18.66 0.85
C LEU A 46 -9.92 -19.65 0.96
N ALA A 47 -9.81 -20.57 1.92
CA ALA A 47 -10.88 -21.52 2.21
C ALA A 47 -12.17 -20.80 2.67
N ARG A 48 -13.30 -21.45 2.36
CA ARG A 48 -14.71 -20.99 2.41
C ARG A 48 -15.04 -19.65 3.14
N PRO A 49 -15.87 -18.77 2.51
CA PRO A 49 -16.40 -18.90 1.14
C PRO A 49 -15.26 -18.86 0.12
N ARG A 50 -15.38 -19.62 -0.99
CA ARG A 50 -14.34 -19.70 -2.03
C ARG A 50 -14.00 -18.29 -2.49
N ARG A 51 -12.85 -17.78 -2.06
CA ARG A 51 -12.32 -16.47 -2.45
C ARG A 51 -10.86 -16.70 -2.82
N GLY A 52 -10.57 -16.60 -4.11
CA GLY A 52 -9.20 -16.54 -4.60
C GLY A 52 -8.76 -15.07 -4.63
N GLU A 53 -7.53 -14.80 -4.20
CA GLU A 53 -6.89 -13.51 -4.41
C GLU A 53 -5.64 -13.67 -5.28
N TRP A 54 -5.46 -12.76 -6.23
CA TRP A 54 -4.25 -12.66 -7.02
C TRP A 54 -3.42 -11.49 -6.52
N TRP A 55 -2.26 -11.77 -5.93
CA TRP A 55 -1.36 -10.73 -5.46
C TRP A 55 -0.23 -10.55 -6.46
N THR A 56 -0.10 -9.32 -6.98
CA THR A 56 1.04 -8.90 -7.79
C THR A 56 2.00 -8.08 -6.94
N THR A 57 3.28 -8.41 -7.01
CA THR A 57 4.39 -7.66 -6.41
C THR A 57 5.45 -7.35 -7.47
N TRP A 58 6.36 -6.43 -7.17
CA TRP A 58 7.47 -6.08 -8.05
C TRP A 58 8.79 -6.01 -7.28
N ALA A 59 9.87 -6.49 -7.91
CA ALA A 59 11.18 -6.62 -7.27
C ALA A 59 11.73 -5.32 -6.67
N ASN A 60 11.47 -4.17 -7.31
CA ASN A 60 11.98 -2.87 -6.84
C ASN A 60 10.93 -2.08 -6.03
N LEU A 61 9.77 -2.66 -5.73
CA LEU A 61 8.72 -2.05 -4.91
C LEU A 61 8.40 -2.96 -3.71
N PRO A 62 9.37 -3.20 -2.81
CA PRO A 62 9.17 -4.07 -1.67
C PRO A 62 8.04 -3.54 -0.79
N GLY A 63 7.14 -4.43 -0.39
CA GLY A 63 5.99 -4.09 0.44
C GLY A 63 4.79 -3.51 -0.30
N PHE A 64 4.91 -3.13 -1.58
CA PHE A 64 3.78 -2.70 -2.41
C PHE A 64 3.11 -3.89 -3.10
N VAL A 65 1.80 -4.03 -2.92
CA VAL A 65 1.04 -5.14 -3.47
C VAL A 65 -0.23 -4.66 -4.15
N ARG A 66 -0.50 -5.23 -5.34
CA ARG A 66 -1.78 -5.10 -6.04
C ARG A 66 -2.56 -6.40 -5.89
N VAL A 67 -3.80 -6.32 -5.44
CA VAL A 67 -4.70 -7.46 -5.26
C VAL A 67 -5.76 -7.44 -6.36
N ASN A 68 -5.99 -8.57 -7.02
CA ASN A 68 -7.05 -8.80 -8.02
C ASN A 68 -6.98 -7.88 -9.27
N GLY A 69 -5.77 -7.52 -9.71
CA GLY A 69 -5.54 -6.81 -10.97
C GLY A 69 -5.95 -5.33 -10.98
N TYR A 70 -6.13 -4.74 -12.17
CA TYR A 70 -6.31 -3.28 -12.33
C TYR A 70 -7.58 -2.70 -11.69
N GLY A 71 -8.63 -3.51 -11.53
CA GLY A 71 -9.88 -3.12 -10.87
C GLY A 71 -9.94 -3.46 -9.39
N GLY A 72 -8.86 -4.04 -8.83
CA GLY A 72 -8.79 -4.38 -7.42
C GLY A 72 -8.25 -3.24 -6.56
N HIS A 73 -7.56 -3.62 -5.48
CA HIS A 73 -7.04 -2.67 -4.49
C HIS A 73 -5.55 -2.89 -4.27
N TYR A 74 -4.94 -1.94 -3.58
CA TYR A 74 -3.51 -1.86 -3.32
C TYR A 74 -3.30 -1.71 -1.83
N TRP A 75 -2.19 -2.23 -1.32
CA TRP A 75 -1.77 -1.99 0.05
C TRP A 75 -0.25 -1.92 0.12
N HIS A 76 0.25 -1.34 1.22
CA HIS A 76 1.67 -1.26 1.49
C HIS A 76 2.00 -1.80 2.88
N ALA A 77 3.09 -2.55 3.01
CA ALA A 77 3.50 -3.16 4.28
C ALA A 77 3.73 -2.13 5.42
N CYS A 78 4.24 -0.94 5.10
CA CYS A 78 4.40 0.15 6.07
C CYS A 78 3.08 0.80 6.53
N LEU A 79 1.97 0.50 5.86
CA LEU A 79 0.65 1.05 6.16
C LEU A 79 -0.34 -0.09 6.46
N PRO A 80 -0.07 -0.90 7.51
CA PRO A 80 -0.85 -2.10 7.79
C PRO A 80 -2.30 -1.76 8.11
N GLY A 81 -3.23 -2.53 7.52
CA GLY A 81 -4.67 -2.33 7.68
C GLY A 81 -5.28 -1.29 6.73
N TRP A 82 -4.47 -0.63 5.89
CA TRP A 82 -4.93 0.33 4.89
C TRP A 82 -4.96 -0.29 3.49
N THR A 83 -6.02 0.03 2.77
CA THR A 83 -6.24 -0.41 1.39
C THR A 83 -6.60 0.81 0.55
N TYR A 84 -6.00 0.88 -0.63
CA TYR A 84 -6.10 2.02 -1.54
C TYR A 84 -6.60 1.54 -2.90
N THR A 85 -7.34 2.38 -3.60
CA THR A 85 -7.62 2.24 -5.02
C THR A 85 -6.40 2.72 -5.83
N ARG A 86 -6.39 2.43 -7.14
CA ARG A 86 -5.33 2.91 -8.03
C ARG A 86 -5.16 4.43 -8.00
N ARG A 87 -6.26 5.19 -7.88
CA ARG A 87 -6.24 6.66 -7.86
C ARG A 87 -5.68 7.20 -6.53
N GLU A 88 -5.91 6.48 -5.45
CA GLU A 88 -5.44 6.83 -4.11
C GLU A 88 -3.95 6.54 -3.89
N ILE A 89 -3.27 5.81 -4.80
CA ILE A 89 -1.82 5.60 -4.67
C ILE A 89 -1.08 6.95 -4.64
N VAL A 90 -1.39 7.84 -5.58
CA VAL A 90 -0.76 9.16 -5.67
C VAL A 90 -1.35 10.13 -4.66
N ALA A 91 -2.68 10.11 -4.50
CA ALA A 91 -3.38 11.09 -3.67
C ALA A 91 -3.26 10.82 -2.16
N GLU A 92 -3.02 9.57 -1.75
CA GLU A 92 -3.07 9.17 -0.33
C GLU A 92 -1.92 8.26 0.08
N MET A 93 -1.74 7.10 -0.56
CA MET A 93 -0.73 6.13 -0.12
C MET A 93 0.68 6.73 -0.07
N ILE A 94 1.10 7.43 -1.14
CA ILE A 94 2.42 8.08 -1.17
C ILE A 94 2.51 9.15 -0.07
N PRO A 95 1.58 10.11 0.05
CA PRO A 95 1.55 11.05 1.18
C PRO A 95 1.57 10.40 2.56
N ASP A 96 0.86 9.29 2.76
CA ASP A 96 0.84 8.56 4.05
C ASP A 96 2.21 7.95 4.37
N LEU A 97 2.91 7.41 3.36
CA LEU A 97 4.29 6.93 3.52
C LEU A 97 5.26 8.06 3.84
N GLU A 98 5.07 9.25 3.25
CA GLU A 98 5.87 10.44 3.55
C GLU A 98 5.62 10.95 4.97
N ALA A 99 4.36 11.05 5.38
CA ALA A 99 3.99 11.46 6.73
C ALA A 99 4.54 10.48 7.79
N LEU A 100 4.55 9.18 7.47
CA LEU A 100 5.18 8.17 8.31
C LEU A 100 6.71 8.38 8.38
N ALA A 101 7.37 8.62 7.25
CA ALA A 101 8.81 8.84 7.20
C ALA A 101 9.22 10.11 7.96
N GLU A 102 8.60 11.24 7.64
CA GLU A 102 9.00 12.56 8.13
C GLU A 102 8.54 12.81 9.56
N HIS A 103 7.31 12.42 9.89
CA HIS A 103 6.66 12.81 11.15
C HIS A 103 6.34 11.62 12.06
N GLY A 104 6.61 10.39 11.63
CA GLY A 104 6.22 9.20 12.39
C GLY A 104 4.69 9.03 12.50
N MET A 105 3.93 9.68 11.62
CA MET A 105 2.47 9.67 11.65
C MET A 105 1.94 8.56 10.75
N ARG A 106 1.05 7.72 11.30
CA ARG A 106 0.29 6.74 10.51
C ARG A 106 -1.06 7.34 10.14
N PRO A 107 -1.65 6.96 8.99
CA PRO A 107 -3.00 7.37 8.65
C PRO A 107 -4.00 6.93 9.72
N THR A 108 -4.92 7.83 10.07
CA THR A 108 -5.96 7.62 11.08
C THR A 108 -7.37 7.62 10.48
N GLU A 109 -7.54 8.23 9.32
CA GLU A 109 -8.80 8.28 8.56
C GLU A 109 -8.52 8.25 7.06
N ALA A 110 -9.47 7.72 6.28
CA ALA A 110 -9.40 7.79 4.82
C ALA A 110 -9.77 9.21 4.37
N THR A 111 -8.93 9.81 3.52
CA THR A 111 -9.13 11.20 3.06
C THR A 111 -10.01 11.28 1.81
N SER A 112 -10.15 10.19 1.05
CA SER A 112 -11.09 10.06 -0.05
C SER A 112 -12.46 9.61 0.43
N LYS A 113 -13.50 10.33 -0.01
CA LYS A 113 -14.88 9.80 -0.01
C LYS A 113 -15.07 8.91 -1.24
N GLY A 114 -14.40 7.77 -1.28
CA GLY A 114 -14.43 6.81 -2.39
C GLY A 114 -15.29 5.58 -2.10
N ALA A 115 -16.49 5.55 -2.68
CA ALA A 115 -17.50 4.48 -2.76
C ALA A 115 -17.22 3.18 -1.98
N VAL A 116 -17.90 3.05 -0.84
CA VAL A 116 -18.33 1.73 -0.34
C VAL A 116 -19.22 1.13 -1.42
N ALA A 117 -18.75 0.05 -2.05
CA ALA A 117 -19.65 -0.92 -2.69
C ALA A 117 -20.19 -1.86 -1.60
#